data_AF-A0A2J6HTB2-F1
#
_entry.id   AF-A0A2J6HTB2-F1
#
_cell.length_a   1.000
_cell.length_b   1.000
_cell.length_c   1.000
_cell.angle_alpha   90.00
_cell.angle_beta   90.00
_cell.angle_gamma   90.00
#
_symmetry.space_group_name_H-M   'P 1'
#
loop_
_entity.id
_entity.type
_entity.pdbx_description
1 polymer ?
#
loop_
_entity_poly.entity_id
_entity_poly.type
_entity_poly.pdbx_seq_one_letter_code
_entity_poly.pdbx_strand_id
1 'polypeptide(L)'
;YVDLVAVGNEVLYRDELSEEELLKYIARVKKAIPEAQVGYVDAYYEFAERKALTDACDVLFINCYPYWEGCHIDYSLVYMQNMYNSVKNVANGKRIVISETGWPNIGTAFEAAEPSEENALRYFINAQKWSLQDEIEMMYFSSFDEEWKIEAEGDVGAFWGLWDKDGKLKYNK
;
A
#
# COMPACT_ATOMS: atom_id res chain seq x y z
N TYR A 1 18.40 6.24 -14.58
CA TYR A 1 18.56 6.52 -13.15
C TYR A 1 17.32 6.00 -12.46
N VAL A 2 17.44 5.37 -11.29
CA VAL A 2 16.32 4.81 -10.52
C VAL A 2 16.41 5.42 -9.13
N ASP A 3 15.33 6.08 -8.69
CA ASP A 3 15.31 6.80 -7.41
C ASP A 3 15.07 5.86 -6.21
N LEU A 4 14.13 4.93 -6.39
CA LEU A 4 13.57 4.08 -5.33
C LEU A 4 13.49 2.63 -5.84
N VAL A 5 13.89 1.66 -5.01
CA VAL A 5 13.83 0.23 -5.34
C VAL A 5 13.19 -0.56 -4.21
N ALA A 6 12.11 -1.28 -4.53
CA ALA A 6 11.51 -2.27 -3.64
C ALA A 6 12.03 -3.67 -3.96
N VAL A 7 12.45 -4.41 -2.93
CA VAL A 7 12.96 -5.79 -3.06
C VAL A 7 11.91 -6.78 -2.56
N GLY A 8 10.94 -7.11 -3.41
CA GLY A 8 9.81 -7.96 -3.07
C GLY A 8 8.54 -7.15 -2.77
N ASN A 9 7.40 -7.84 -2.80
CA ASN A 9 6.09 -7.30 -2.45
C ASN A 9 5.33 -8.33 -1.62
N GLU A 10 5.10 -8.06 -0.34
CA GLU A 10 4.29 -8.89 0.57
C GLU A 10 4.74 -10.36 0.68
N VAL A 11 6.03 -10.63 0.47
CA VAL A 11 6.59 -11.99 0.56
C VAL A 11 6.64 -12.51 2.00
N LEU A 12 6.67 -11.62 3.00
CA LEU A 12 6.56 -12.00 4.40
C LEU A 12 5.11 -12.24 4.79
N TYR A 13 4.20 -11.33 4.42
CA TYR A 13 2.76 -11.52 4.63
C TYR A 13 2.24 -12.83 4.02
N ARG A 14 2.75 -13.21 2.82
CA ARG A 14 2.39 -14.46 2.14
C ARG A 14 3.22 -15.68 2.57
N ASP A 15 4.10 -15.55 3.56
CA ASP A 15 5.01 -16.62 4.02
C ASP A 15 5.84 -17.28 2.88
N GLU A 16 6.17 -16.52 1.84
CA GLU A 16 6.91 -17.01 0.65
C GLU A 16 8.43 -17.06 0.89
N LEU A 17 8.94 -16.17 1.74
CA LEU A 17 10.34 -16.09 2.14
C LEU A 17 10.46 -15.91 3.65
N SER A 18 11.55 -16.44 4.22
CA SER A 18 11.91 -16.08 5.59
C SER A 18 12.48 -14.65 5.66
N GLU A 19 12.35 -14.00 6.82
CA GLU A 19 12.96 -12.69 7.08
C GLU A 19 14.48 -12.71 6.79
N GLU A 20 15.19 -13.78 7.16
CA GLU A 20 16.63 -13.89 6.91
C GLU A 20 16.97 -13.89 5.41
N GLU A 21 16.18 -14.58 4.58
CA GLU A 21 16.36 -14.59 3.13
C GLU A 21 16.09 -13.23 2.51
N LEU A 22 15.01 -12.58 2.94
CA LEU A 22 14.66 -11.23 2.46
C LEU A 22 15.77 -10.22 2.81
N LEU A 23 16.28 -10.24 4.04
CA LEU A 23 17.39 -9.37 4.48
C LEU A 23 18.64 -9.56 3.62
N LYS A 24 18.96 -10.80 3.22
CA LYS A 24 20.08 -11.09 2.30
C LYS A 24 19.83 -10.49 0.91
N TYR A 25 18.61 -10.55 0.40
CA TYR A 25 18.26 -9.96 -0.89
C TYR A 25 18.34 -8.43 -0.86
N ILE A 26 17.79 -7.78 0.17
CA ILE A 26 17.89 -6.33 0.37
C ILE A 26 19.36 -5.90 0.41
N ALA A 27 20.18 -6.56 1.22
CA ALA A 27 21.60 -6.25 1.33
C ALA A 27 22.36 -6.44 -0.01
N ARG A 28 22.02 -7.49 -0.77
CA ARG A 28 22.60 -7.73 -2.09
C ARG A 28 22.26 -6.62 -3.08
N VAL A 29 21.01 -6.17 -3.11
CA VAL A 29 20.56 -5.09 -4.01
C VAL A 29 21.22 -3.77 -3.62
N LYS A 30 21.21 -3.39 -2.34
CA LYS A 30 21.91 -2.19 -1.83
C LYS A 30 23.37 -2.13 -2.27
N LYS A 31 24.08 -3.26 -2.20
CA LYS A 31 25.47 -3.34 -2.64
C LYS A 31 25.65 -3.14 -4.15
N ALA A 32 24.68 -3.59 -4.95
CA ALA A 32 24.75 -3.51 -6.41
C ALA A 32 24.38 -2.11 -6.95
N ILE A 33 23.53 -1.37 -6.24
CA ILE A 33 23.02 -0.06 -6.64
C ILE A 33 23.09 0.96 -5.49
N PRO A 34 24.31 1.33 -5.05
CA PRO A 34 24.50 2.15 -3.83
C PRO A 34 23.94 3.58 -3.93
N GLU A 35 23.62 4.06 -5.13
CA GLU A 35 23.06 5.40 -5.36
C GLU A 35 21.53 5.46 -5.19
N ALA A 36 20.84 4.32 -5.17
CA ALA A 36 19.38 4.26 -5.02
C ALA A 36 18.97 3.96 -3.58
N GLN A 37 17.83 4.49 -3.13
CA GLN A 37 17.25 4.07 -1.85
C GLN A 37 16.55 2.71 -2.02
N VAL A 38 16.96 1.72 -1.23
CA VAL A 38 16.42 0.37 -1.33
C VAL A 38 15.56 0.07 -0.11
N GLY A 39 14.36 -0.42 -0.35
CA GLY A 39 13.40 -0.80 0.66
C GLY A 39 12.71 -2.12 0.33
N TYR A 40 11.65 -2.35 1.06
CA TYR A 40 10.76 -3.49 0.91
C TYR A 40 9.31 -3.00 0.97
N VAL A 41 8.40 -3.71 0.27
CA VAL A 41 6.96 -3.43 0.25
C VAL A 41 6.24 -4.54 0.99
N ASP A 42 5.44 -4.17 1.99
CA ASP A 42 4.55 -5.10 2.70
C ASP A 42 3.44 -4.36 3.46
N ALA A 43 2.55 -5.13 4.08
CA ALA A 43 1.62 -4.63 5.08
C ALA A 43 2.35 -3.85 6.19
N TYR A 44 1.78 -2.71 6.57
CA TYR A 44 2.40 -1.77 7.52
C TYR A 44 2.89 -2.42 8.83
N TYR A 45 2.20 -3.43 9.34
CA TYR A 45 2.54 -4.07 10.61
C TYR A 45 3.83 -4.89 10.54
N GLU A 46 4.25 -5.38 9.37
CA GLU A 46 5.52 -6.10 9.21
C GLU A 46 6.70 -5.23 9.66
N PHE A 47 6.66 -3.93 9.35
CA PHE A 47 7.69 -2.98 9.78
C PHE A 47 7.60 -2.63 11.28
N ALA A 48 6.37 -2.58 11.82
CA ALA A 48 6.13 -2.32 13.24
C ALA A 48 6.63 -3.46 14.14
N GLU A 49 6.51 -4.70 13.66
CA GLU A 49 6.82 -5.91 14.43
C GLU A 49 8.25 -6.41 14.20
N ARG A 50 8.84 -6.15 13.01
CA ARG A 50 10.16 -6.65 12.64
C ARG A 50 11.21 -5.55 12.59
N LYS A 51 11.88 -5.35 13.73
CA LYS A 51 12.94 -4.35 13.85
C LYS A 51 14.08 -4.55 12.84
N ALA A 52 14.50 -5.79 12.58
CA ALA A 52 15.61 -6.08 11.67
C ALA A 52 15.26 -5.72 10.22
N LEU A 53 14.04 -6.00 9.77
CA LEU A 53 13.51 -5.56 8.49
C LEU A 53 13.53 -4.03 8.35
N THR A 54 12.97 -3.33 9.35
CA THR A 54 12.93 -1.86 9.37
C THR A 54 14.33 -1.24 9.39
N ASP A 55 15.30 -1.88 10.04
CA ASP A 55 16.69 -1.41 10.07
C ASP A 55 17.45 -1.65 8.76
N ALA A 56 17.11 -2.70 8.01
CA ALA A 56 17.80 -3.04 6.77
C ALA A 56 17.43 -2.12 5.59
N CYS A 57 16.22 -1.57 5.60
CA CYS A 57 15.70 -0.69 4.55
C CYS A 57 16.21 0.75 4.67
N ASP A 58 16.43 1.43 3.54
CA ASP A 58 16.68 2.89 3.47
C ASP A 58 15.37 3.69 3.44
N VAL A 59 14.33 3.08 2.89
CA VAL A 59 12.96 3.60 2.74
C VAL A 59 11.98 2.47 3.04
N LEU A 60 10.89 2.78 3.75
CA LEU A 60 9.84 1.82 4.10
C LEU A 60 8.66 2.01 3.13
N PHE A 61 8.32 0.99 2.35
CA PHE A 61 7.14 1.01 1.50
C PHE A 61 6.03 0.24 2.21
N ILE A 62 4.97 0.95 2.59
CA ILE A 62 3.90 0.38 3.41
C ILE A 62 2.60 0.30 2.63
N ASN A 63 1.99 -0.87 2.64
CA ASN A 63 0.65 -1.08 2.13
C ASN A 63 -0.33 -0.79 3.27
N CYS A 64 -1.23 0.17 3.03
CA CYS A 64 -2.22 0.64 3.99
C CYS A 64 -3.62 0.54 3.39
N TYR A 65 -4.30 -0.58 3.61
CA TYR A 65 -5.66 -0.81 3.13
C TYR A 65 -6.67 -0.90 4.29
N PRO A 66 -7.27 0.22 4.74
CA PRO A 66 -8.38 0.18 5.70
C PRO A 66 -9.54 -0.74 5.27
N TYR A 67 -9.73 -0.92 3.96
CA TYR A 67 -10.70 -1.85 3.40
C TYR A 67 -10.51 -3.29 3.92
N TRP A 68 -9.27 -3.80 3.86
CA TRP A 68 -8.92 -5.14 4.31
C TRP A 68 -8.86 -5.28 5.84
N GLU A 69 -8.93 -4.17 6.56
CA GLU A 69 -9.05 -4.12 8.02
C GLU A 69 -10.52 -4.02 8.48
N GLY A 70 -11.48 -4.19 7.57
CA GLY A 70 -12.92 -4.14 7.87
C GLY A 70 -13.43 -2.75 8.25
N CYS A 71 -12.64 -1.70 7.98
CA CYS A 71 -12.92 -0.36 8.43
C CYS A 71 -14.09 0.25 7.66
N HIS A 72 -15.08 0.83 8.36
CA HIS A 72 -16.14 1.59 7.69
C HIS A 72 -15.58 2.88 7.06
N ILE A 73 -16.15 3.29 5.91
CA ILE A 73 -15.65 4.42 5.10
C ILE A 73 -15.50 5.73 5.90
N ASP A 74 -16.38 5.98 6.86
CA ASP A 74 -16.35 7.18 7.71
C ASP A 74 -15.10 7.28 8.58
N TYR A 75 -14.48 6.15 8.92
CA TYR A 75 -13.29 6.07 9.78
C TYR A 75 -12.01 5.76 9.00
N SER A 76 -12.13 5.42 7.72
CA SER A 76 -11.05 4.95 6.85
C SER A 76 -9.80 5.85 6.85
N LEU A 77 -9.98 7.18 6.78
CA LEU A 77 -8.85 8.12 6.80
C LEU A 77 -8.09 8.08 8.13
N VAL A 78 -8.81 8.13 9.25
CA VAL A 78 -8.22 8.08 10.59
C VAL A 78 -7.51 6.74 10.80
N TYR A 79 -8.09 5.67 10.28
CA TYR A 79 -7.48 4.34 10.32
C TYR A 79 -6.16 4.31 9.54
N MET A 80 -6.15 4.79 8.29
CA MET A 80 -4.93 4.88 7.48
C MET A 80 -3.84 5.74 8.16
N GLN A 81 -4.23 6.85 8.79
CA GLN A 81 -3.29 7.67 9.57
C GLN A 81 -2.69 6.90 10.75
N ASN A 82 -3.47 6.06 11.43
CA ASN A 82 -2.97 5.21 12.51
C ASN A 82 -2.00 4.13 12.00
N MET A 83 -2.30 3.51 10.84
CA MET A 83 -1.39 2.55 10.17
C MET A 83 -0.05 3.23 9.83
N TYR A 84 -0.10 4.43 9.24
CA TYR A 84 1.12 5.19 8.94
C TYR A 84 1.90 5.57 10.21
N ASN A 85 1.21 6.06 11.24
CA ASN A 85 1.84 6.51 12.48
C ASN A 85 2.47 5.35 13.27
N SER A 86 1.91 4.14 13.21
CA SER A 86 2.53 2.97 13.87
C SER A 86 3.91 2.67 13.28
N VAL A 87 4.06 2.76 11.95
CA VAL A 87 5.34 2.62 11.25
C VAL A 87 6.24 3.81 11.55
N LYS A 88 5.71 5.04 11.52
CA LYS A 88 6.48 6.25 11.82
C LYS A 88 7.18 6.20 13.17
N ASN A 89 6.55 5.61 14.18
CA ASN A 89 7.10 5.46 15.52
C ASN A 89 8.31 4.52 15.60
N VAL A 90 8.43 3.57 14.66
CA VAL A 90 9.55 2.61 14.60
C VAL A 90 10.54 2.91 13.47
N ALA A 91 10.19 3.79 12.53
CA ALA A 91 10.98 4.09 11.35
C ALA A 91 12.33 4.74 11.65
N ASN A 92 12.54 5.28 12.87
CA ASN A 92 13.79 5.94 13.28
C ASN A 92 14.21 7.07 12.32
N GLY A 93 13.23 7.85 11.84
CA GLY A 93 13.46 8.97 10.91
C GLY A 93 13.71 8.56 9.45
N LYS A 94 13.62 7.27 9.12
CA LYS A 94 13.67 6.80 7.73
C LYS A 94 12.47 7.31 6.94
N ARG A 95 12.66 7.44 5.62
CA ARG A 95 11.61 7.80 4.67
C ARG A 95 10.53 6.71 4.66
N ILE A 96 9.27 7.12 4.61
CA ILE A 96 8.11 6.22 4.54
C ILE A 96 7.30 6.62 3.31
N VAL A 97 6.97 5.63 2.49
CA VAL A 97 6.11 5.79 1.32
C VAL A 97 4.92 4.86 1.51
N ILE A 98 3.71 5.36 1.43
CA ILE A 98 2.53 4.50 1.30
C ILE A 98 2.55 3.97 -0.14
N SER A 99 3.05 2.76 -0.34
CA SER A 99 3.19 2.14 -1.66
C SER A 99 1.87 1.70 -2.25
N GLU A 100 0.93 1.35 -1.40
CA GLU A 100 -0.39 0.96 -1.84
C GLU A 100 -1.45 1.37 -0.84
N THR A 101 -2.53 1.93 -1.37
CA THR A 101 -3.78 2.16 -0.64
C THR A 101 -4.89 2.40 -1.65
N GLY A 102 -6.11 1.94 -1.36
CA GLY A 102 -7.21 2.07 -2.29
C GLY A 102 -8.54 1.69 -1.68
N TRP A 103 -9.60 1.79 -2.48
CA TRP A 103 -10.93 1.31 -2.10
C TRP A 103 -11.69 0.87 -3.35
N PRO A 104 -12.23 -0.36 -3.41
CA PRO A 104 -12.91 -0.85 -4.59
C PRO A 104 -14.30 -0.23 -4.72
N ASN A 105 -14.76 0.03 -5.95
CA ASN A 105 -16.12 0.54 -6.16
C ASN A 105 -17.18 -0.56 -6.38
N ILE A 106 -16.74 -1.80 -6.63
CA ILE A 106 -17.58 -2.98 -6.89
C ILE A 106 -17.00 -4.17 -6.13
N GLY A 107 -17.87 -5.03 -5.61
CA GLY A 107 -17.53 -6.33 -5.03
C GLY A 107 -18.21 -6.58 -3.69
N THR A 108 -17.79 -7.65 -3.02
CA THR A 108 -18.34 -8.07 -1.73
C THR A 108 -17.74 -7.26 -0.59
N ALA A 109 -18.59 -6.76 0.31
CA ALA A 109 -18.15 -6.06 1.52
C ALA A 109 -17.27 -6.94 2.41
N PHE A 110 -16.22 -6.34 2.96
CA PHE A 110 -15.38 -6.97 3.98
C PHE A 110 -15.72 -6.35 5.34
N GLU A 111 -16.46 -7.09 6.17
CA GLU A 111 -17.02 -6.57 7.42
C GLU A 111 -17.81 -5.27 7.21
N ALA A 112 -17.37 -4.13 7.77
CA ALA A 112 -18.01 -2.83 7.59
C ALA A 112 -17.44 -2.02 6.41
N ALA A 113 -16.46 -2.55 5.69
CA ALA A 113 -15.89 -1.93 4.50
C ALA A 113 -16.72 -2.30 3.26
N GLU A 114 -17.54 -1.34 2.81
CA GLU A 114 -18.47 -1.53 1.69
C GLU A 114 -17.93 -0.92 0.39
N PRO A 115 -17.81 -1.71 -0.70
CA PRO A 115 -17.52 -1.19 -2.04
C PRO A 115 -18.68 -0.36 -2.57
N SER A 116 -18.39 0.85 -3.06
CA SER A 116 -19.33 1.66 -3.84
C SER A 116 -18.61 2.77 -4.59
N GLU A 117 -19.23 3.33 -5.63
CA GLU A 117 -18.72 4.51 -6.34
C GLU A 117 -18.48 5.68 -5.36
N GLU A 118 -19.42 5.91 -4.44
CA GLU A 118 -19.32 6.96 -3.43
C GLU A 118 -18.15 6.70 -2.46
N ASN A 119 -18.01 5.48 -1.94
CA ASN A 119 -16.97 5.17 -0.98
C ASN A 119 -15.57 5.21 -1.61
N ALA A 120 -15.43 4.71 -2.84
CA ALA A 120 -14.17 4.79 -3.57
C ALA A 120 -13.73 6.25 -3.79
N LEU A 121 -14.65 7.12 -4.21
CA LEU A 121 -14.39 8.56 -4.37
C LEU A 121 -14.08 9.27 -3.05
N ARG A 122 -14.86 9.00 -2.00
CA ARG A 122 -14.64 9.57 -0.67
C ARG A 122 -13.25 9.19 -0.16
N TYR A 123 -12.87 7.92 -0.29
CA TYR A 123 -11.57 7.44 0.12
C TYR A 123 -10.45 8.11 -0.67
N PHE A 124 -10.53 8.10 -2.00
CA PHE A 124 -9.54 8.72 -2.88
C PHE A 124 -9.33 10.21 -2.54
N ILE A 125 -10.41 11.00 -2.46
CA ILE A 125 -10.33 12.44 -2.18
C ILE A 125 -9.70 12.69 -0.81
N ASN A 126 -10.09 11.93 0.22
CA ASN A 126 -9.56 12.08 1.57
C ASN A 126 -8.08 11.70 1.64
N ALA A 127 -7.69 10.59 1.01
CA ALA A 127 -6.30 10.13 0.94
C ALA A 127 -5.40 11.15 0.23
N GLN A 128 -5.82 11.67 -0.93
CA GLN A 128 -5.06 12.67 -1.68
C GLN A 128 -4.97 14.02 -0.94
N LYS A 129 -6.06 14.47 -0.30
CA LYS A 129 -6.02 15.69 0.52
C LYS A 129 -5.04 15.56 1.68
N TRP A 130 -5.07 14.44 2.39
CA TRP A 130 -4.15 14.19 3.48
C TRP A 130 -2.70 14.11 3.00
N SER A 131 -2.45 13.38 1.90
CA SER A 131 -1.13 13.30 1.27
C SER A 131 -0.56 14.68 0.95
N LEU A 132 -1.37 15.57 0.38
CA LEU A 132 -0.94 16.95 0.06
C LEU A 132 -0.76 17.83 1.31
N GLN A 133 -1.61 17.68 2.33
CA GLN A 133 -1.56 18.52 3.53
C GLN A 133 -0.38 18.19 4.44
N ASP A 134 -0.09 16.91 4.60
CA ASP A 134 0.92 16.41 5.54
C ASP A 134 2.21 15.95 4.83
N GLU A 135 2.32 16.22 3.52
CA GLU A 135 3.46 15.86 2.68
C GLU A 135 3.78 14.34 2.72
N ILE A 136 2.73 13.52 2.73
CA ILE A 136 2.85 12.05 2.75
C ILE A 136 3.01 11.54 1.34
N GLU A 137 4.12 10.86 1.06
CA GLU A 137 4.32 10.18 -0.21
C GLU A 137 3.40 8.97 -0.33
N MET A 138 2.59 8.95 -1.40
CA MET A 138 1.54 7.96 -1.58
C MET A 138 1.41 7.54 -3.04
N MET A 139 1.39 6.23 -3.26
CA MET A 139 1.04 5.59 -4.51
C MET A 139 -0.36 4.97 -4.35
N TYR A 140 -1.36 5.64 -4.91
CA TYR A 140 -2.75 5.17 -4.81
C TYR A 140 -2.98 3.98 -5.74
N PHE A 141 -3.56 2.93 -5.19
CA PHE A 141 -3.90 1.69 -5.88
C PHE A 141 -5.36 1.74 -6.35
N SER A 142 -5.65 1.75 -7.66
CA SER A 142 -4.73 1.72 -8.80
C SER A 142 -5.16 2.67 -9.91
N SER A 143 -4.35 2.76 -10.97
CA SER A 143 -4.74 3.53 -12.16
C SER A 143 -5.94 2.89 -12.86
N PHE A 144 -5.86 1.62 -13.23
CA PHE A 144 -6.89 0.95 -14.03
C PHE A 144 -7.46 -0.26 -13.29
N ASP A 145 -8.72 -0.57 -13.56
CA ASP A 145 -9.30 -1.85 -13.16
C ASP A 145 -8.53 -3.01 -13.82
N GLU A 146 -8.31 -4.06 -13.03
CA GLU A 146 -7.46 -5.21 -13.36
C GLU A 146 -8.30 -6.50 -13.37
N GLU A 147 -9.18 -6.67 -14.36
CA GLU A 147 -10.14 -7.79 -14.44
C GLU A 147 -9.50 -9.19 -14.32
N TRP A 148 -8.23 -9.33 -14.68
CA TRP A 148 -7.50 -10.58 -14.57
C TRP A 148 -7.26 -11.03 -13.11
N LYS A 149 -7.46 -10.14 -12.12
CA LYS A 149 -7.29 -10.44 -10.69
C LYS A 149 -8.45 -11.19 -10.05
N ILE A 150 -9.60 -11.29 -10.71
CA ILE A 150 -10.78 -11.97 -10.14
C ILE A 150 -10.46 -13.42 -9.75
N GLU A 151 -9.63 -14.10 -10.54
CA GLU A 151 -9.25 -15.51 -10.27
C GLU A 151 -8.42 -15.67 -9.00
N ALA A 152 -7.61 -14.67 -8.63
CA ALA A 152 -6.67 -14.74 -7.52
C ALA A 152 -7.18 -14.04 -6.25
N GLU A 153 -7.91 -12.93 -6.40
CA GLU A 153 -8.25 -11.98 -5.33
C GLU A 153 -9.77 -11.85 -5.09
N GLY A 154 -10.59 -12.62 -5.83
CA GLY A 154 -12.04 -12.58 -5.72
C GLY A 154 -12.67 -11.37 -6.42
N ASP A 155 -13.96 -11.14 -6.17
CA ASP A 155 -14.77 -10.17 -6.90
C ASP A 155 -14.36 -8.71 -6.68
N VAL A 156 -13.70 -8.40 -5.57
CA VAL A 156 -13.17 -7.07 -5.27
C VAL A 156 -11.84 -6.78 -5.95
N GLY A 157 -11.01 -7.80 -6.24
CA GLY A 157 -9.64 -7.65 -6.77
C GLY A 157 -9.54 -6.89 -8.10
N ALA A 158 -10.63 -6.86 -8.88
CA ALA A 158 -10.63 -6.21 -10.20
C ALA A 158 -10.93 -4.72 -10.18
N PHE A 159 -11.58 -4.17 -9.15
CA PHE A 159 -12.31 -2.90 -9.28
C PHE A 159 -11.73 -1.73 -8.46
N TRP A 160 -10.40 -1.69 -8.33
CA TRP A 160 -9.64 -0.67 -7.57
C TRP A 160 -9.24 0.56 -8.39
N GLY A 161 -9.43 0.52 -9.71
CA GLY A 161 -8.98 1.56 -10.62
C GLY A 161 -9.73 2.88 -10.45
N LEU A 162 -9.05 3.98 -10.78
CA LEU A 162 -9.68 5.27 -11.08
C LEU A 162 -10.30 5.28 -12.49
N TRP A 163 -9.69 4.53 -13.39
CA TRP A 163 -10.18 4.23 -14.73
C TRP A 163 -10.63 2.77 -14.82
N ASP A 164 -11.57 2.48 -15.71
CA ASP A 164 -11.92 1.11 -16.05
C ASP A 164 -10.82 0.44 -16.88
N LYS A 165 -10.97 -0.87 -17.15
CA LYS A 165 -10.00 -1.65 -17.93
C LYS A 165 -9.79 -1.16 -19.37
N ASP A 166 -10.72 -0.36 -19.90
CA ASP A 166 -10.65 0.22 -21.25
C ASP A 166 -10.10 1.67 -21.22
N GLY A 167 -9.68 2.16 -20.04
CA GLY A 167 -9.11 3.47 -19.84
C GLY A 167 -10.14 4.61 -19.78
N LYS A 168 -11.42 4.31 -19.53
CA LYS A 168 -12.45 5.33 -19.32
C LYS A 168 -12.53 5.69 -17.84
N LEU A 169 -12.66 6.98 -17.55
CA LEU A 169 -12.77 7.46 -16.17
C LEU A 169 -14.06 6.93 -15.53
N LYS A 170 -13.95 6.29 -14.36
CA LYS A 170 -15.10 5.69 -13.67
C LYS A 170 -16.01 6.72 -13.00
N TYR A 171 -15.47 7.88 -12.65
CA TYR A 171 -16.11 8.85 -11.76
C TYR A 171 -16.44 10.18 -12.42
N ASN A 172 -16.96 10.15 -13.65
CA ASN A 172 -17.30 11.34 -14.40
C ASN A 172 -18.82 11.63 -14.31
N LYS A 173 -19.21 12.49 -13.36
CA LYS A 173 -20.53 13.14 -13.34
C LYS A 173 -20.37 14.65 -13.24
#